data_AF-A0A7C1HN08-F1
#
_entry.id   AF-A0A7C1HN08-F1
#
_cell.length_a   1.000
_cell.length_b   1.000
_cell.length_c   1.000
_cell.angle_alpha   90.00
_cell.angle_beta   90.00
_cell.angle_gamma   90.00
#
_symmetry.space_group_name_H-M   'P 1'
#
loop_
_entity.id
_entity.type
_entity.pdbx_description
1 polymer ?
#
loop_
_entity_poly.entity_id
_entity_poly.type
_entity_poly.pdbx_seq_one_letter_code
_entity_poly.pdbx_strand_id
1 'polypeptide(L)' 'MKLFSFVREARFELKRVTWPSRQQVWYSTLVVIAVTFIVSAYLGLVDVLLTAIFSRIIQ' A
#
# COMPACT_ATOMS: atom_id res chain seq x y z
N MET A 1 -12.37 27.78 -25.41
CA MET A 1 -10.88 27.71 -25.34
C MET A 1 -10.30 27.97 -23.93
N LYS A 2 -11.05 27.79 -22.82
CA LYS A 2 -10.53 27.95 -21.44
C LYS A 2 -9.99 26.64 -20.83
N LEU A 3 -10.50 25.48 -21.26
CA LEU A 3 -10.07 24.18 -20.73
C LEU A 3 -8.61 23.84 -21.05
N PHE A 4 -8.13 24.21 -22.25
CA PHE A 4 -6.74 23.99 -22.64
C PHE A 4 -5.74 24.82 -21.80
N SER A 5 -6.11 26.04 -21.41
CA SER A 5 -5.27 26.86 -20.52
C SER A 5 -5.29 26.33 -19.08
N PHE A 6 -6.45 25.88 -18.57
CA PHE A 6 -6.55 25.25 -17.24
C PHE A 6 -5.71 23.97 -17.11
N VAL A 7 -5.73 23.09 -18.12
CA VAL A 7 -4.90 21.87 -18.11
C VAL A 7 -3.41 22.22 -18.21
N ARG A 8 -3.05 23.29 -18.92
CA ARG A 8 -1.67 23.76 -19.03
C ARG A 8 -1.15 24.33 -17.70
N GLU A 9 -1.95 25.14 -17.00
CA GLU A 9 -1.63 25.66 -15.66
C GLU A 9 -1.54 24.54 -14.62
N ALA A 10 -2.49 23.60 -14.61
CA ALA A 10 -2.46 22.43 -13.72
C ALA A 10 -1.18 21.58 -13.92
N ARG A 11 -0.72 21.41 -15.18
CA ARG A 11 0.55 20.72 -15.48
C ARG A 11 1.78 21.49 -15.00
N PHE A 12 1.72 22.83 -14.93
CA PHE A 12 2.79 23.65 -14.38
C PHE A 12 2.83 23.60 -12.83
N GLU A 13 1.68 23.56 -12.17
CA GLU A 13 1.60 23.34 -10.70
C GLU A 13 2.01 21.93 -10.30
N LEU A 14 1.60 20.91 -11.06
CA LEU A 14 2.05 19.52 -10.88
C LEU A 14 3.56 19.34 -11.01
N LYS A 15 4.27 20.26 -11.69
CA LYS A 15 5.73 20.29 -11.74
C LYS A 15 6.37 20.94 -10.51
N ARG A 16 5.64 21.78 -9.77
CA ARG A 16 6.09 22.34 -8.47
C ARG A 16 5.89 21.34 -7.33
N VAL A 17 5.06 20.33 -7.52
CA VAL A 17 4.95 19.20 -6.59
C VAL A 17 6.28 18.47 -6.61
N THR A 18 6.94 18.44 -5.46
CA THR A 18 8.17 17.68 -5.22
C THR A 18 7.84 16.19 -5.31
N TRP A 19 7.88 15.66 -6.53
CA TRP A 19 7.75 14.23 -6.75
C TRP A 19 8.92 13.52 -6.08
N PRO A 20 8.65 12.49 -5.25
CA PRO A 20 9.70 11.68 -4.66
C PRO A 20 10.54 11.06 -5.77
N SER A 21 11.86 10.98 -5.55
CA SER A 21 12.77 10.39 -6.52
C SER A 21 12.37 8.93 -6.76
N ARG A 22 12.55 8.43 -8.00
CA ARG A 22 12.22 7.03 -8.37
C ARG A 22 12.84 6.01 -7.40
N GLN A 23 13.98 6.35 -6.80
CA GLN A 23 14.68 5.52 -5.82
C GLN A 23 13.92 5.43 -4.50
N GLN A 24 13.36 6.55 -4.01
CA GLN A 24 12.59 6.60 -2.78
C GLN A 24 11.28 5.81 -2.90
N VAL A 25 10.65 5.85 -4.08
CA VAL A 25 9.45 5.04 -4.37
C VAL A 25 9.76 3.55 -4.28
N TRP A 26 10.88 3.11 -4.86
CA TRP A 26 11.30 1.70 -4.80
C TRP A 26 11.56 1.20 -3.38
N TYR A 27 12.23 2.00 -2.55
CA TYR A 27 12.44 1.65 -1.14
C TYR A 27 11.12 1.55 -0.37
N SER A 28 10.22 2.52 -0.55
CA SER A 28 8.90 2.49 0.09
C SER A 28 8.08 1.27 -0.33
N THR A 29 8.10 0.90 -1.62
CA THR A 29 7.41 -0.31 -2.11
C THR A 29 8.01 -1.59 -1.51
N LEU A 30 9.33 -1.70 -1.43
CA LEU A 30 9.99 -2.86 -0.83
C LEU A 30 9.61 -3.03 0.64
N VAL A 31 9.59 -1.93 1.40
CA VAL A 31 9.20 -1.93 2.81
C VAL A 31 7.74 -2.35 2.96
N VAL A 32 6.83 -1.81 2.14
CA VAL A 32 5.41 -2.20 2.19
C VAL A 32 5.22 -3.68 1.89
N ILE A 33 5.93 -4.23 0.89
CA ILE A 33 5.87 -5.67 0.58
C ILE A 33 6.34 -6.50 1.78
N ALA A 34 7.47 -6.14 2.39
CA ALA A 34 8.02 -6.85 3.54
C ALA A 34 7.04 -6.84 4.73
N VAL A 35 6.50 -5.66 5.08
CA VAL A 35 5.54 -5.51 6.18
C VAL A 35 4.25 -6.29 5.89
N THR A 36 3.74 -6.25 4.66
CA THR A 36 2.53 -6.98 4.27
C THR A 36 2.73 -8.50 4.40
N PHE A 37 3.89 -9.01 4.02
CA PHE A 37 4.23 -10.42 4.20
C PHE A 37 4.26 -10.83 5.68
N ILE A 38 4.86 -10.00 6.54
CA ILE A 38 4.94 -10.27 7.98
C ILE A 38 3.54 -10.27 8.61
N VAL A 39 2.73 -9.25 8.30
CA VAL A 39 1.38 -9.10 8.85
C VAL A 39 0.46 -10.23 8.38
N SER A 40 0.51 -10.58 7.09
CA SER A 40 -0.30 -11.69 6.55
C SER A 40 0.12 -13.04 7.14
N ALA A 41 1.41 -13.30 7.34
CA ALA A 41 1.88 -14.51 8.00
C ALA A 41 1.40 -14.58 9.46
N TYR A 42 1.46 -13.47 10.20
CA TYR A 42 0.96 -13.41 11.57
C TYR A 42 -0.55 -13.65 11.64
N LEU A 43 -1.34 -12.94 10.83
CA LEU A 43 -2.80 -13.11 10.79
C LEU A 43 -3.18 -14.53 10.39
N GLY A 44 -2.55 -15.08 9.34
CA GLY A 44 -2.80 -16.45 8.90
C GLY A 44 -2.47 -17.49 9.97
N LEU A 45 -1.39 -17.30 10.73
CA LEU A 45 -1.06 -18.17 11.86
C LEU A 45 -2.15 -18.11 12.95
N VAL A 46 -2.61 -16.91 13.28
CA VAL A 46 -3.67 -16.68 14.27
C VAL A 46 -5.00 -17.29 13.81
N ASP A 47 -5.36 -17.15 12.54
CA ASP A 47 -6.58 -17.72 11.96
C ASP A 47 -6.58 -19.25 12.02
N VAL A 48 -5.44 -19.88 11.72
CA VAL A 48 -5.28 -21.35 11.81
C VAL A 48 -5.37 -21.81 13.26
N LEU A 49 -4.72 -21.10 14.19
CA LEU A 49 -4.78 -21.40 15.63
C LEU A 49 -6.21 -21.29 16.17
N LEU A 50 -6.90 -20.20 15.85
CA LEU A 50 -8.29 -19.99 16.24
C LEU A 50 -9.19 -21.08 15.64
N THR A 51 -9.07 -21.36 14.35
CA THR A 51 -9.87 -22.41 13.68
C THR A 51 -9.65 -23.78 14.32
N ALA A 52 -8.40 -24.11 14.65
CA ALA A 52 -8.07 -25.37 15.32
C ALA A 52 -8.73 -25.45 16.71
N ILE A 53 -8.67 -24.37 17.51
CA ILE A 53 -9.29 -24.30 18.84
C ILE A 53 -10.83 -24.38 18.72
N PHE A 54 -11.44 -23.59 17.85
CA PHE A 54 -12.88 -23.59 17.64
C PHE A 54 -13.39 -24.94 17.14
N SER A 55 -12.67 -25.60 16.22
CA SER A 55 -13.05 -26.94 15.75
C SER A 55 -13.06 -27.98 16.88
N ARG A 56 -12.16 -27.84 17.86
CA ARG A 56 -12.07 -28.72 19.03
C ARG A 56 -13.14 -28.44 20.09
N ILE A 57 -13.75 -27.26 20.07
CA ILE A 57 -14.78 -26.85 21.04
C ILE A 57 -16.19 -27.11 20.51
N ILE A 58 -16.41 -26.95 19.20
CA ILE A 58 -17.72 -27.13 18.55
C ILE A 58 -18.02 -28.60 18.23
N GLN A 59 -17.00 -29.45 18.11
CA GLN A 59 -17.12 -30.88 17.93
C GLN A 59 -17.14 -31.61 19.27
#